data_AF-A0A662PMF5-F1
#
_entry.id   AF-A0A662PMF5-F1
#
_cell.length_a   1.000
_cell.length_b   1.000
_cell.length_c   1.000
_cell.angle_alpha   90.00
_cell.angle_beta   90.00
_cell.angle_gamma   90.00
#
_symmetry.space_group_name_H-M   'P 1'
#
loop_
_entity.id
_entity.type
_entity.pdbx_description
1 polymer ?
#
loop_
_entity_poly.entity_id
_entity_poly.type
_entity_poly.pdbx_seq_one_letter_code
_entity_poly.pdbx_strand_id
1 'polypeptide(L)' 'MYVRISATKYILEWITESLASLYGIEEIIYSGETKYQKVDIVKTCDFGTVLLLDGLLQS' A
#
# COMPACT_ATOMS: atom_id res chain seq x y z
N MET A 1 -15.36 -15.01 -18.32
CA MET A 1 -14.66 -13.92 -17.62
C MET A 1 -14.72 -14.21 -16.14
N TYR A 2 -13.61 -14.64 -15.53
CA TYR A 2 -13.57 -14.90 -14.10
C TYR A 2 -12.98 -13.68 -13.42
N VAL A 3 -13.75 -13.02 -12.56
CA VAL A 3 -13.23 -11.98 -11.67
C VAL A 3 -12.49 -12.71 -10.56
N ARG A 4 -11.17 -12.59 -10.54
CA ARG A 4 -10.34 -13.15 -9.47
C ARG A 4 -10.18 -12.06 -8.41
N ILE A 5 -10.75 -12.26 -7.23
CA ILE A 5 -10.47 -11.38 -6.09
C ILE A 5 -9.07 -11.74 -5.61
N SER A 6 -8.07 -10.93 -5.98
CA SER A 6 -6.66 -11.17 -5.62
C SER A 6 -6.28 -10.57 -4.27
N ALA A 7 -6.85 -9.41 -3.90
CA ALA A 7 -6.56 -8.73 -2.65
C ALA A 7 -7.83 -8.24 -1.95
N THR A 8 -7.83 -8.24 -0.62
CA THR A 8 -8.92 -7.71 0.23
C THR A 8 -8.52 -6.40 0.92
N LYS A 9 -7.25 -6.00 0.81
CA LYS A 9 -6.70 -4.74 1.32
C LYS A 9 -5.96 -4.03 0.21
N TYR A 10 -6.07 -2.71 0.18
CA TYR A 10 -5.49 -1.87 -0.86
C TYR A 10 -4.87 -0.62 -0.27
N ILE A 11 -3.87 -0.07 -0.97
CA ILE A 11 -3.32 1.27 -0.74
C ILE A 11 -3.88 2.17 -1.83
N LEU A 12 -4.49 3.29 -1.44
CA LEU A 12 -4.89 4.35 -2.35
C LEU A 12 -3.88 5.48 -2.23
N GLU A 13 -3.15 5.76 -3.31
CA GLU A 13 -2.20 6.85 -3.38
C GLU A 13 -2.72 7.95 -4.31
N TRP A 14 -2.93 9.14 -3.77
CA TRP A 14 -3.26 10.32 -4.57
C TRP A 14 -1.98 10.93 -5.14
N ILE A 15 -1.88 10.94 -6.47
CA ILE A 15 -0.75 11.54 -7.20
C ILE A 15 -1.05 13.01 -7.49
N THR A 16 -2.31 13.33 -7.81
CA THR A 16 -2.84 14.69 -7.93
C THR A 16 -4.26 14.73 -7.38
N GLU A 17 -4.91 15.91 -7.36
CA GLU A 17 -6.30 16.05 -6.90
C GLU A 17 -7.32 15.23 -7.72
N SER A 18 -6.96 14.79 -8.93
CA SER A 18 -7.84 14.06 -9.84
C SER A 18 -7.29 12.70 -10.29
N LEU A 19 -6.08 12.35 -9.86
CA LEU A 19 -5.40 11.10 -10.22
C LEU A 19 -4.99 10.35 -8.96
N ALA A 20 -5.44 9.11 -8.85
CA ALA A 20 -5.02 8.17 -7.82
C ALA A 20 -4.65 6.81 -8.42
N SER A 21 -3.73 6.14 -7.76
CA SER A 21 -3.38 4.74 -8.03
C SER A 21 -3.85 3.86 -6.87
N LEU A 22 -4.28 2.63 -7.20
CA LEU A 22 -4.73 1.65 -6.22
C LEU A 22 -3.84 0.40 -6.32
N TYR A 23 -3.22 0.03 -5.21
CA TYR A 23 -2.32 -1.12 -5.14
C TYR A 23 -2.90 -2.21 -4.25
N GLY A 24 -2.99 -3.44 -4.76
CA GLY A 24 -3.41 -4.59 -3.97
C GLY A 24 -2.33 -5.01 -2.98
N ILE A 25 -2.71 -5.24 -1.72
CA ILE A 25 -1.80 -5.76 -0.69
C ILE A 25 -1.94 -7.29 -0.65
N GLU A 26 -0.82 -7.99 -0.83
CA GLU A 26 -0.69 -9.43 -0.62
C GLU A 26 -0.49 -9.75 0.88
N GLU A 27 0.41 -9.00 1.54
CA GLU A 27 0.78 -9.24 2.94
C GLU A 27 1.18 -7.93 3.64
N ILE A 28 0.88 -7.83 4.94
CA ILE A 28 1.42 -6.78 5.81
C ILE A 28 2.58 -7.38 6.60
N ILE A 29 3.81 -6.93 6.31
CA ILE A 29 5.04 -7.45 6.93
C ILE A 29 5.28 -6.77 8.27
N TYR A 30 5.06 -5.46 8.34
CA TYR A 30 5.17 -4.68 9.57
C TYR A 30 4.17 -3.52 9.54
N SER A 31 3.62 -3.19 10.70
CA SER A 31 2.81 -2.00 10.92
C SER A 31 3.07 -1.49 12.33
N GLY A 32 3.46 -0.23 12.43
CA GLY A 32 3.78 0.39 13.70
C GLY A 32 3.83 1.91 13.60
N GLU A 33 4.24 2.52 14.69
CA GLU A 33 4.30 3.97 14.81
C GLU A 33 5.59 4.35 15.53
N THR A 34 6.24 5.38 14.99
CA THR A 34 7.38 6.02 15.63
C THR A 34 6.91 7.30 16.32
N LYS A 35 7.77 7.97 17.09
CA LYS A 35 7.45 9.31 17.61
C LYS A 35 7.19 10.38 16.54
N TYR A 36 7.40 10.06 15.26
CA TYR A 36 7.29 11.00 14.15
C TYR A 36 6.13 10.70 13.20
N GLN A 37 5.87 9.42 12.93
CA GLN A 37 4.97 8.99 11.85
C GLN A 37 4.65 7.50 11.96
N LYS A 38 3.57 7.10 11.28
CA LYS A 38 3.20 5.71 11.05
C LYS A 38 4.14 5.08 10.02
N VAL A 39 4.52 3.84 10.26
CA VAL A 39 5.41 3.07 9.36
C VAL A 39 4.74 1.74 9.04
N ASP A 40 4.46 1.51 7.76
CA ASP A 40 3.97 0.23 7.27
C ASP A 40 4.95 -0.34 6.22
N ILE A 41 5.28 -1.63 6.36
CA ILE A 41 6.03 -2.38 5.34
C ILE A 41 5.09 -3.47 4.85
N VAL A 42 4.80 -3.46 3.56
CA VAL A 42 3.78 -4.32 2.95
C VAL A 42 4.31 -4.96 1.69
N LYS A 43 3.85 -6.16 1.37
CA LYS A 43 4.07 -6.78 0.07
C LYS A 43 2.85 -6.51 -0.79
N THR A 44 3.04 -5.82 -1.89
CA THR A 44 2.01 -5.53 -2.89
C THR A 44 1.98 -6.62 -3.97
N CYS A 45 0.86 -6.76 -4.65
CA CYS A 45 0.70 -7.73 -5.72
C CYS A 45 1.60 -7.44 -6.94
N ASP A 46 1.92 -6.16 -7.19
CA ASP A 46 2.55 -5.72 -8.45
C ASP A 46 3.98 -5.19 -8.27
N PHE A 47 4.32 -4.62 -7.10
CA PHE A 47 5.60 -3.94 -6.86
C PHE A 47 6.48 -4.66 -5.83
N GLY A 48 6.02 -5.79 -5.28
CA GLY A 48 6.75 -6.50 -4.22
C GLY A 48 6.70 -5.75 -2.90
N THR A 49 7.80 -5.77 -2.13
CA THR A 49 7.86 -5.14 -0.81
C THR A 49 8.02 -3.63 -0.93
N VAL A 50 7.11 -2.90 -0.28
CA VAL A 50 7.00 -1.44 -0.32
C VAL A 50 7.00 -0.87 1.10
N LEU A 51 7.63 0.30 1.27
CA LEU A 51 7.59 1.11 2.49
C LEU A 51 6.56 2.24 2.35
N LEU A 52 5.71 2.36 3.37
CA LEU A 52 4.77 3.45 3.53
C LEU A 52 5.10 4.24 4.79
N LEU A 53 5.11 5.57 4.67
CA LEU A 53 5.21 6.51 5.78
C LEU A 53 3.96 7.38 5.80
N ASP A 54 3.21 7.35 6.90
CA ASP A 54 1.88 7.99 7.01
C ASP A 54 0.91 7.62 5.87
N GLY A 55 1.06 6.41 5.32
CA GLY A 55 0.26 5.92 4.19
C GLY A 55 0.74 6.38 2.81
N LEU A 56 1.83 7.15 2.73
CA LEU A 56 2.46 7.60 1.49
C LEU A 56 3.59 6.63 1.07
N LEU A 57 3.59 6.24 -0.20
CA LEU A 57 4.58 5.33 -0.76
C LEU A 57 5.97 6.01 -0.83
N GLN A 58 7.02 5.31 -0.41
CA GLN A 58 8.38 5.86 -0.35
C GLN A 58 9.39 5.11 -1.21
N SER A 59 9.34 3.77 -1.18
CA SER A 59 10.28 2.89 -1.89
C SER A 59 9.62 1.58 -2.27
#